data_AF-A0A953KRY8-F1
#
_entry.id   AF-A0A953KRY8-F1
#
_cell.length_a   1.000
_cell.length_b   1.000
_cell.length_c   1.000
_cell.angle_alpha   90.00
_cell.angle_beta   90.00
_cell.angle_gamma   90.00
#
_symmetry.space_group_name_H-M   'P 1'
#
loop_
_entity.id
_entity.type
_entity.pdbx_description
1 polymer ?
#
loop_
_entity_poly.entity_id
_entity_poly.type
_entity_poly.pdbx_seq_one_letter_code
_entity_poly.pdbx_strand_id
1 'polypeptide(L)'
;MQEIQLNIIPFKPVVDNQTFAFYGEKQKGFAPIYWDKLFESFPEGREDKYKNYYSDFQPARPGAIEKKIVFTEAIGFSIHYFRYIILHYFKTIEGAIVFPNFTEDVEVWLEDTDVQHNQYRQYNKFTIKVQYRQVSEGYEMVLAYDGTSKVLKQSIADIRDFDTDKYNLINC
;
A
#
# COMPACT_ATOMS: atom_id res chain seq x y z
N MET A 1 17.29 -8.47 -32.97
CA MET A 1 17.56 -7.82 -31.67
C MET A 1 16.22 -7.69 -31.00
N GLN A 2 16.00 -8.38 -29.88
CA GLN A 2 14.70 -8.37 -29.19
C GLN A 2 14.77 -7.26 -28.13
N GLU A 3 13.94 -6.24 -28.28
CA GLU A 3 13.91 -5.08 -27.38
C GLU A 3 12.96 -5.41 -26.22
N ILE A 4 13.51 -5.62 -25.03
CA ILE A 4 12.72 -5.90 -23.83
C ILE A 4 12.25 -4.55 -23.25
N GLN A 5 10.95 -4.29 -23.31
CA GLN A 5 10.34 -3.18 -22.58
C GLN A 5 10.11 -3.61 -21.14
N LEU A 6 10.85 -3.01 -20.21
CA LEU A 6 10.64 -3.19 -18.77
C LEU A 6 9.74 -2.06 -18.26
N ASN A 7 8.59 -2.41 -17.69
CA ASN A 7 7.70 -1.46 -17.01
C ASN A 7 8.21 -1.16 -15.59
N ILE A 8 9.45 -0.69 -15.50
CA ILE A 8 10.14 -0.39 -14.25
C ILE A 8 10.59 1.06 -14.30
N ILE A 9 10.13 1.85 -13.32
CA ILE A 9 10.40 3.27 -13.21
C ILE A 9 11.28 3.50 -11.98
N PRO A 10 12.59 3.73 -12.15
CA PRO A 10 13.46 4.15 -11.05
C PRO A 10 12.99 5.49 -10.49
N PHE A 11 13.02 5.65 -9.17
CA PHE A 11 12.69 6.91 -8.53
C PHE A 11 13.63 7.23 -7.38
N LYS A 12 13.72 8.52 -7.07
CA LYS A 12 14.40 9.03 -5.87
C LYS A 12 13.36 9.59 -4.93
N PRO A 13 13.40 9.24 -3.63
CA PRO A 13 12.61 9.92 -2.62
C PRO A 13 12.87 11.44 -2.68
N VAL A 14 11.84 12.24 -2.42
CA VAL A 14 11.96 13.72 -2.41
C VAL A 14 12.93 14.20 -1.32
N VAL A 15 13.02 13.44 -0.22
CA VAL A 15 13.93 13.64 0.90
C VAL A 15 14.63 12.32 1.21
N ASP A 16 15.86 12.37 1.72
CA ASP A 16 16.63 11.14 2.06
C ASP A 16 16.21 10.51 3.38
N ASN A 17 15.52 11.28 4.23
CA ASN A 17 15.13 10.88 5.57
C ASN A 17 13.88 11.63 6.02
N GLN A 18 13.15 11.04 6.97
CA GLN A 18 11.97 11.63 7.57
C GLN A 18 11.78 11.12 9.01
N THR A 19 11.16 11.95 9.85
CA THR A 19 10.76 11.56 11.21
C THR A 19 9.38 10.90 11.17
N PHE A 20 9.26 9.74 11.80
CA PHE A 20 8.04 8.96 11.88
C PHE A 20 7.60 8.78 13.32
N ALA A 21 6.28 8.69 13.51
CA ALA A 21 5.65 8.41 14.78
C ALA A 21 5.41 6.91 14.96
N PHE A 22 5.82 6.38 16.11
CA PHE A 22 5.66 4.99 16.51
C PHE A 22 4.91 4.88 17.83
N TYR A 23 4.10 3.83 17.98
CA TYR A 23 3.25 3.63 19.15
C TYR A 23 3.43 2.21 19.68
N GLY A 24 3.42 2.06 21.01
CA GLY A 24 3.63 0.77 21.67
C GLY A 24 2.43 -0.18 21.60
N GLU A 25 1.23 0.32 21.36
CA GLU A 25 0.01 -0.49 21.34
C GLU A 25 -0.57 -0.61 19.93
N LYS A 26 -1.14 -1.78 19.63
CA LYS A 26 -1.81 -2.02 18.35
C LYS A 26 -3.12 -1.25 18.31
N GLN A 27 -3.28 -0.42 17.28
CA GLN A 27 -4.49 0.35 17.03
C GLN A 27 -5.06 -0.02 15.65
N LYS A 28 -6.37 0.22 15.45
CA LYS A 28 -7.01 -0.05 14.16
C LYS A 28 -6.37 0.82 13.08
N GLY A 29 -5.95 0.20 11.97
CA GLY A 29 -5.32 0.88 10.84
C GLY A 29 -3.81 1.08 10.95
N PHE A 30 -3.17 0.64 12.05
CA PHE A 30 -1.74 0.80 12.22
C PHE A 30 -1.00 -0.44 11.73
N ALA A 31 0.09 -0.23 10.99
CA ALA A 31 0.98 -1.27 10.54
C ALA A 31 1.96 -1.69 11.64
N PRO A 32 2.22 -3.00 11.82
CA PRO A 32 3.27 -3.47 12.72
C PRO A 32 4.65 -3.25 12.09
N ILE A 33 5.56 -2.67 12.88
CA ILE A 33 6.94 -2.38 12.52
C ILE A 33 7.86 -3.09 13.50
N TYR A 34 8.73 -3.95 12.97
CA TYR A 34 9.75 -4.65 13.76
C TYR A 34 10.85 -3.67 14.16
N TRP A 35 10.91 -3.32 15.45
CA TRP A 35 11.80 -2.28 15.97
C TRP A 35 13.26 -2.65 15.91
N ASP A 36 13.56 -3.91 16.24
CA ASP A 36 14.90 -4.50 16.21
C ASP A 36 15.52 -4.53 14.81
N LYS A 37 14.70 -4.42 13.75
CA LYS A 37 15.19 -4.27 12.37
C LYS A 37 15.57 -2.83 12.02
N LEU A 38 15.19 -1.86 12.83
CA LEU A 38 15.37 -0.42 12.55
C LEU A 38 16.29 0.26 13.56
N PHE A 39 16.27 -0.18 14.83
CA PHE A 39 16.98 0.47 15.92
C PHE A 39 17.59 -0.58 16.85
N GLU A 40 18.79 -0.28 17.36
CA GLU A 40 19.54 -1.18 18.24
C GLU A 40 18.96 -1.24 19.66
N SER A 41 18.34 -0.16 20.13
CA SER A 41 17.82 -0.03 21.49
C SER A 41 16.33 0.26 21.54
N PHE A 42 15.66 -0.37 22.51
CA PHE A 42 14.26 -0.11 22.81
C PHE A 42 14.11 1.16 23.66
N PRO A 43 13.07 1.98 23.43
CA PRO A 43 12.68 3.07 24.29
C PRO A 43 12.50 2.66 25.76
N GLU A 44 12.86 3.56 26.68
CA GLU A 44 12.76 3.35 28.12
C GLU A 44 11.33 2.98 28.55
N GLY A 45 11.20 2.02 29.47
CA GLY A 45 9.90 1.57 30.00
C GLY A 45 9.19 0.51 29.15
N ARG A 46 9.84 -0.06 28.12
CA ARG A 46 9.29 -1.18 27.36
C ARG A 46 10.14 -2.44 27.49
N GLU A 47 9.47 -3.57 27.66
CA GLU A 47 10.13 -4.87 27.72
C GLU A 47 10.49 -5.36 26.31
N ASP A 48 11.70 -5.91 26.14
CA ASP A 48 12.24 -6.48 24.88
C ASP A 48 11.33 -7.54 24.22
N LYS A 49 10.39 -8.11 24.98
CA LYS A 49 9.38 -9.03 24.44
C LYS A 49 8.46 -8.38 23.39
N TYR A 50 8.33 -7.05 23.41
CA TYR A 50 7.50 -6.30 22.46
C TYR A 50 8.28 -5.83 21.24
N LYS A 51 8.56 -6.77 20.33
CA LYS A 51 9.33 -6.53 19.10
C LYS A 51 8.67 -5.58 18.11
N ASN A 52 7.34 -5.47 18.16
CA ASN A 52 6.56 -4.63 17.24
C ASN A 52 6.22 -3.28 17.88
N TYR A 53 6.51 -2.21 17.15
CA TYR A 53 5.82 -0.93 17.30
C TYR A 53 4.81 -0.78 16.18
N TYR A 54 3.94 0.22 16.29
CA TYR A 54 2.87 0.43 15.35
C TYR A 54 2.97 1.84 14.76
N SER A 55 2.74 1.99 13.47
CA SER A 55 2.68 3.28 12.80
C SER A 55 1.57 3.30 11.77
N ASP A 56 0.90 4.43 11.62
CA ASP A 56 -0.01 4.72 10.51
C ASP A 56 0.59 5.73 9.52
N PHE A 57 1.89 6.03 9.67
CA PHE A 57 2.65 6.98 8.85
C PHE A 57 2.09 8.42 8.85
N GLN A 58 1.25 8.75 9.83
CA GLN A 58 0.71 10.09 10.03
C GLN A 58 1.57 10.92 10.99
N PRO A 59 1.34 12.24 11.07
CA PRO A 59 2.00 13.09 12.06
C PRO A 59 1.84 12.56 13.50
N ALA A 60 2.82 12.89 14.34
CA ALA A 60 2.83 12.46 15.73
C ALA A 60 1.59 12.95 16.50
N ARG A 61 0.99 12.04 17.26
CA ARG A 61 -0.09 12.29 18.23
C ARG A 61 0.45 12.02 19.64
N PRO A 62 -0.25 12.48 20.71
CA PRO A 62 0.20 12.25 22.08
C PRO A 62 0.55 10.77 22.35
N GLY A 63 1.70 10.55 22.99
CA GLY A 63 2.24 9.20 23.25
C GLY A 63 3.05 8.60 22.09
N ALA A 64 3.26 9.34 21.00
CA ALA A 64 4.15 8.91 19.93
C ALA A 64 5.62 8.92 20.37
N ILE A 65 6.35 7.91 19.91
CA ILE A 65 7.80 7.89 19.91
C ILE A 65 8.25 8.32 18.52
N GLU A 66 8.92 9.46 18.44
CA GLU A 66 9.42 9.98 17.18
C GLU A 66 10.83 9.47 16.91
N LYS A 67 11.03 8.88 15.73
CA LYS A 67 12.35 8.47 15.26
C LYS A 67 12.59 8.91 13.83
N LYS A 68 13.79 9.40 13.59
CA LYS A 68 14.29 9.69 12.25
C LYS A 68 14.68 8.40 11.56
N ILE A 69 14.19 8.20 10.34
CA ILE A 69 14.58 7.09 9.47
C ILE A 69 15.31 7.65 8.26
N VAL A 70 16.50 7.12 7.99
CA VAL A 70 17.22 7.33 6.73
C VAL A 70 16.77 6.25 5.75
N PHE A 71 16.20 6.65 4.61
CA PHE A 71 15.52 5.68 3.73
C PHE A 71 16.48 4.65 3.15
N THR A 72 17.73 5.00 2.88
CA THR A 72 18.72 4.06 2.34
C THR A 72 19.24 3.06 3.37
N GLU A 73 19.04 3.31 4.67
CA GLU A 73 19.48 2.42 5.76
C GLU A 73 18.34 1.47 6.20
N ALA A 74 17.09 1.87 5.96
CA ALA A 74 15.90 1.12 6.37
C ALA A 74 15.03 0.71 5.17
N ILE A 75 15.60 -0.07 4.24
CA ILE A 75 14.94 -0.39 2.95
C ILE A 75 13.55 -1.01 3.12
N GLY A 76 13.40 -2.02 3.99
CA GLY A 76 12.12 -2.69 4.20
C GLY A 76 11.02 -1.76 4.73
N PHE A 77 11.37 -0.90 5.70
CA PHE A 77 10.45 0.12 6.22
C PHE A 77 10.10 1.15 5.14
N SER A 78 11.09 1.59 4.37
CA SER A 78 10.92 2.61 3.34
C SER A 78 10.03 2.12 2.20
N ILE A 79 10.19 0.86 1.75
CA ILE A 79 9.29 0.23 0.78
C ILE A 79 7.85 0.24 1.30
N HIS A 80 7.64 -0.12 2.57
CA HIS A 80 6.31 -0.13 3.16
C HIS A 80 5.71 1.29 3.23
N TYR A 81 6.51 2.29 3.61
CA TYR A 81 6.10 3.68 3.61
C TYR A 81 5.76 4.22 2.19
N PHE A 82 6.55 3.88 1.18
CA PHE A 82 6.25 4.31 -0.20
C PHE A 82 4.99 3.64 -0.75
N ARG A 83 4.74 2.36 -0.45
CA ARG A 83 3.46 1.70 -0.74
C ARG A 83 2.30 2.41 -0.05
N TYR A 84 2.48 2.81 1.21
CA TYR A 84 1.48 3.61 1.93
C TYR A 84 1.16 4.92 1.20
N ILE A 85 2.17 5.70 0.77
CA ILE A 85 1.99 6.95 0.03
C ILE A 85 1.22 6.70 -1.27
N ILE A 86 1.67 5.72 -2.07
CA ILE A 86 1.06 5.40 -3.37
C ILE A 86 -0.41 5.01 -3.18
N LEU A 87 -0.68 4.11 -2.24
CA LEU A 87 -2.04 3.67 -1.93
C LEU A 87 -2.94 4.84 -1.51
N HIS A 88 -2.45 5.74 -0.66
CA HIS A 88 -3.25 6.89 -0.21
C HIS A 88 -3.46 7.91 -1.32
N TYR A 89 -2.46 8.12 -2.20
CA TYR A 89 -2.62 8.96 -3.38
C TYR A 89 -3.72 8.41 -4.30
N PHE A 90 -3.68 7.13 -4.69
CA PHE A 90 -4.69 6.59 -5.59
C PHE A 90 -6.09 6.56 -4.96
N LYS A 91 -6.21 6.43 -3.64
CA LYS A 91 -7.48 6.56 -2.92
C LYS A 91 -8.12 7.95 -3.02
N THR A 92 -7.37 8.99 -3.36
CA THR A 92 -7.95 10.33 -3.56
C THR A 92 -8.56 10.52 -4.95
N ILE A 93 -8.32 9.59 -5.88
CA ILE A 93 -8.87 9.64 -7.23
C ILE A 93 -10.31 9.15 -7.19
N GLU A 94 -11.24 10.02 -7.59
CA GLU A 94 -12.66 9.69 -7.64
C GLU A 94 -12.93 8.48 -8.56
N GLY A 95 -13.75 7.54 -8.08
CA GLY A 95 -14.12 6.33 -8.82
C GLY A 95 -13.05 5.25 -8.88
N ALA A 96 -11.82 5.49 -8.43
CA ALA A 96 -10.78 4.46 -8.36
C ALA A 96 -11.06 3.44 -7.23
N ILE A 97 -10.81 2.16 -7.51
CA ILE A 97 -10.84 1.10 -6.47
C ILE A 97 -9.40 0.75 -6.14
N VAL A 98 -9.02 0.90 -4.87
CA VAL A 98 -7.61 0.81 -4.44
C VAL A 98 -7.48 0.03 -3.16
N PHE A 99 -6.67 -1.03 -3.18
CA PHE A 99 -6.46 -1.91 -2.03
C PHE A 99 -5.09 -2.60 -2.12
N PRO A 100 -4.51 -3.04 -0.99
CA PRO A 100 -3.34 -3.89 -1.02
C PRO A 100 -3.74 -5.30 -1.50
N ASN A 101 -2.97 -5.88 -2.41
CA ASN A 101 -3.16 -7.27 -2.83
C ASN A 101 -2.57 -8.25 -1.79
N PHE A 102 -2.54 -9.55 -2.11
CA PHE A 102 -2.06 -10.58 -1.19
C PHE A 102 -0.56 -10.47 -0.83
N THR A 103 0.25 -9.81 -1.66
CA THR A 103 1.68 -9.52 -1.40
C THR A 103 1.92 -8.11 -0.85
N GLU A 104 0.83 -7.42 -0.49
CA GLU A 104 0.81 -6.03 -0.02
C GLU A 104 1.31 -5.01 -1.06
N ASP A 105 1.34 -5.37 -2.34
CA ASP A 105 1.51 -4.42 -3.43
C ASP A 105 0.19 -3.66 -3.67
N VAL A 106 0.28 -2.46 -4.26
CA VAL A 106 -0.89 -1.60 -4.43
C VAL A 106 -1.64 -2.02 -5.69
N GLU A 107 -2.87 -2.50 -5.54
CA GLU A 107 -3.78 -2.76 -6.66
C GLU A 107 -4.65 -1.53 -6.89
N VAL A 108 -4.68 -1.05 -8.13
CA VAL A 108 -5.39 0.16 -8.55
C VAL A 108 -6.27 -0.18 -9.74
N TRP A 109 -7.57 0.06 -9.61
CA TRP A 109 -8.54 -0.12 -10.68
C TRP A 109 -9.06 1.26 -11.09
N LEU A 110 -8.84 1.61 -12.36
CA LEU A 110 -9.28 2.87 -12.94
C LEU A 110 -10.42 2.61 -13.92
N GLU A 111 -11.52 3.36 -13.80
CA GLU A 111 -12.69 3.18 -14.65
C GLU A 111 -12.31 3.42 -16.12
N ASP A 112 -12.72 2.49 -16.99
CA ASP A 112 -12.58 2.60 -18.44
C ASP A 112 -13.81 3.34 -18.99
N THR A 113 -13.69 4.65 -19.12
CA THR A 113 -14.79 5.53 -19.53
C THR A 113 -15.21 5.34 -20.98
N ASP A 114 -14.39 4.70 -21.81
CA ASP A 114 -14.71 4.41 -23.20
C ASP A 114 -15.70 3.24 -23.32
N VAL A 115 -15.77 2.39 -22.29
CA VAL A 115 -16.69 1.24 -22.25
C VAL A 115 -17.92 1.57 -21.41
N GLN A 116 -18.96 2.03 -22.10
CA GLN A 116 -20.26 2.32 -21.50
C GLN A 116 -21.19 1.10 -21.62
N HIS A 117 -21.54 0.51 -20.47
CA HIS A 117 -22.52 -0.58 -20.39
C HIS A 117 -23.63 -0.26 -19.37
N ASN A 118 -24.86 -0.73 -19.61
CA ASN A 118 -26.00 -0.42 -18.75
C ASN A 118 -25.93 -1.11 -17.37
N GLN A 119 -25.37 -2.32 -17.31
CA GLN A 119 -25.36 -3.15 -16.09
C GLN A 119 -24.08 -3.06 -15.26
N TYR A 120 -22.96 -2.65 -15.85
CA TYR A 120 -21.66 -2.65 -15.17
C TYR A 120 -20.80 -1.47 -15.59
N ARG A 121 -19.79 -1.17 -14.77
CA ARG A 121 -18.64 -0.33 -15.09
C ARG A 121 -17.45 -1.24 -15.37
N GLN A 122 -16.66 -0.93 -16.39
CA GLN A 122 -15.41 -1.64 -16.67
C GLN A 122 -14.25 -0.88 -16.02
N TYR A 123 -13.27 -1.61 -15.51
CA TYR A 123 -12.07 -1.07 -14.91
C TYR A 123 -10.83 -1.70 -15.51
N ASN A 124 -9.82 -0.88 -15.78
CA ASN A 124 -8.45 -1.30 -16.05
C ASN A 124 -7.73 -1.53 -14.72
N LYS A 125 -7.17 -2.73 -14.52
CA LYS A 125 -6.48 -3.12 -13.29
C LYS A 125 -4.98 -2.99 -13.45
N PHE A 126 -4.34 -2.43 -12.43
CA PHE A 126 -2.91 -2.29 -12.36
C PHE A 126 -2.40 -2.74 -11.00
N THR A 127 -1.23 -3.37 -10.99
CA THR A 127 -0.45 -3.61 -9.77
C THR A 127 0.77 -2.71 -9.79
N ILE A 128 0.96 -1.98 -8.69
CA ILE A 128 2.11 -1.13 -8.44
C ILE A 128 2.92 -1.72 -7.31
N LYS A 129 4.12 -2.20 -7.64
CA LYS A 129 5.09 -2.74 -6.67
C LYS A 129 6.23 -1.76 -6.47
N VAL A 130 6.63 -1.57 -5.22
CA VAL A 130 7.85 -0.84 -4.87
C VAL A 130 8.94 -1.85 -4.54
N GLN A 131 10.12 -1.69 -5.16
CA GLN A 131 11.29 -2.54 -4.91
C GLN A 131 12.56 -1.68 -4.83
N TYR A 132 13.68 -2.33 -4.49
CA TYR A 132 14.97 -1.66 -4.34
C TYR A 132 16.06 -2.48 -5.03
N ARG A 133 16.85 -1.81 -5.87
CA ARG A 133 18.04 -2.33 -6.55
C ARG A 133 17.87 -3.69 -7.22
N GLN A 134 16.78 -3.87 -7.97
CA GLN A 134 16.60 -5.09 -8.77
C GLN A 134 17.09 -4.89 -10.21
N VAL A 135 16.96 -3.68 -10.74
CA VAL A 135 17.38 -3.31 -12.11
C VAL A 135 18.20 -2.02 -12.14
N SER A 136 18.00 -1.13 -11.17
CA SER A 136 18.65 0.17 -11.04
C SER A 136 19.45 0.28 -9.72
N GLU A 137 20.06 1.44 -9.48
CA GLU A 137 20.87 1.69 -8.27
C GLU A 137 20.08 2.14 -7.04
N GLY A 138 18.74 2.17 -7.12
CA GLY A 138 17.90 2.73 -6.05
C GLY A 138 16.50 2.14 -5.97
N TYR A 139 15.55 2.97 -5.53
CA TYR A 139 14.15 2.59 -5.47
C TYR A 139 13.55 2.52 -6.87
N GLU A 140 12.62 1.58 -7.04
CA GLU A 140 11.99 1.26 -8.31
C GLU A 140 10.51 1.02 -8.10
N MET A 141 9.72 1.48 -9.06
CA MET A 141 8.30 1.18 -9.16
C MET A 141 8.08 0.27 -10.36
N VAL A 142 7.52 -0.91 -10.12
CA VAL A 142 7.11 -1.84 -11.18
C VAL A 142 5.62 -1.64 -11.42
N LEU A 143 5.25 -1.40 -12.68
CA LEU A 143 3.86 -1.25 -13.11
C LEU A 143 3.46 -2.46 -13.96
N ALA A 144 2.46 -3.21 -13.49
CA ALA A 144 1.86 -4.30 -14.23
C ALA A 144 0.43 -3.93 -14.61
N TYR A 145 0.01 -4.29 -15.83
CA TYR A 145 -1.38 -4.24 -16.26
C TYR A 145 -1.98 -5.64 -16.12
N ASP A 146 -2.98 -5.77 -15.26
CA ASP A 146 -3.57 -7.06 -14.85
C ASP A 146 -4.88 -7.35 -15.59
N GLY A 147 -5.10 -6.67 -16.72
CA GLY A 147 -6.29 -6.79 -17.55
C GLY A 147 -7.45 -5.92 -17.05
N THR A 148 -8.67 -6.31 -17.43
CA THR A 148 -9.89 -5.59 -17.06
C THR A 148 -10.73 -6.35 -16.04
N SER A 149 -11.59 -5.63 -15.34
CA SER A 149 -12.63 -6.19 -14.46
C SER A 149 -13.95 -5.46 -14.68
N LYS A 150 -15.07 -6.10 -14.32
CA LYS A 150 -16.41 -5.53 -14.42
C LYS A 150 -17.04 -5.47 -13.04
N VAL A 151 -17.50 -4.29 -12.66
CA VAL A 151 -18.20 -4.05 -11.41
C VAL A 151 -19.66 -3.72 -11.72
N LEU A 152 -20.59 -4.50 -11.19
CA LEU A 152 -22.02 -4.28 -11.40
C LEU A 152 -22.42 -2.91 -10.84
N LYS A 153 -23.30 -2.22 -11.56
CA LYS A 153 -23.92 -0.96 -11.11
C LYS A 153 -25.01 -1.21 -10.06
N GLN A 154 -25.53 -2.44 -10.00
CA GLN A 154 -26.51 -2.88 -9.03
C GLN A 154 -25.81 -3.27 -7.72
N SER A 155 -26.39 -2.87 -6.59
CA SER A 155 -25.96 -3.32 -5.27
C SER A 155 -26.13 -4.83 -5.15
N ILE A 156 -25.17 -5.48 -4.51
CA ILE A 156 -25.25 -6.91 -4.26
C ILE A 156 -26.44 -7.28 -3.37
N ALA A 157 -26.86 -6.36 -2.48
CA ALA A 157 -28.02 -6.52 -1.61
C ALA A 157 -29.35 -6.61 -2.37
N ASP A 158 -29.39 -6.12 -3.61
CA ASP A 158 -30.58 -6.13 -4.46
C ASP A 158 -30.63 -7.36 -5.38
N ILE A 159 -29.58 -8.20 -5.39
CA ILE A 159 -29.53 -9.41 -6.20
C ILE A 159 -30.33 -10.50 -5.47
N ARG A 160 -31.47 -10.90 -6.06
CA ARG A 160 -32.30 -11.99 -5.53
C ARG A 160 -31.61 -13.34 -5.68
N ASP A 161 -31.87 -14.24 -4.73
CA ASP A 161 -31.41 -15.64 -4.73
C ASP A 161 -29.88 -15.83 -4.73
N PHE A 162 -29.12 -14.84 -4.22
CA PHE A 162 -27.67 -14.95 -4.06
C PHE A 162 -27.30 -15.27 -2.61
N ASP A 163 -26.52 -16.32 -2.43
CA ASP A 163 -26.06 -16.80 -1.13
C ASP A 163 -24.93 -15.91 -0.59
N THR A 164 -25.27 -15.05 0.37
CA THR A 164 -24.36 -14.04 0.91
C THR A 164 -23.25 -14.61 1.81
N ASP A 165 -23.39 -15.85 2.26
CA ASP A 165 -22.39 -16.51 3.12
C ASP A 165 -21.15 -16.95 2.33
N LYS A 166 -21.19 -16.83 0.99
CA LYS A 166 -20.07 -17.15 0.08
C LYS A 166 -19.17 -15.96 -0.25
N TYR A 167 -19.40 -14.77 0.33
CA TYR A 167 -18.54 -13.63 0.08
C TYR A 167 -17.24 -13.70 0.88
N ASN A 168 -16.12 -13.55 0.18
CA ASN A 168 -14.79 -13.41 0.81
C ASN A 168 -14.33 -11.95 0.91
N LEU A 169 -14.94 -11.04 0.14
CA LEU A 169 -14.63 -9.62 0.14
C LEU A 169 -15.88 -8.80 -0.22
N ILE A 170 -16.28 -7.89 0.67
CA ILE A 170 -17.34 -6.91 0.42
C ILE A 170 -16.69 -5.55 0.62
N ASN A 171 -16.71 -4.71 -0.41
CA ASN A 171 -16.23 -3.34 -0.30
C ASN A 171 -17.39 -2.49 0.24
N CYS A 172 -17.31 -2.13 1.52
CA CYS A 172 -18.33 -1.35 2.23
C CYS A 172 -18.02 0.15 2.17
#